data_AF-A0A938VMY1-F1
#
_entry.id   AF-A0A938VMY1-F1
#
_cell.length_a   1.000
_cell.length_b   1.000
_cell.length_c   1.000
_cell.angle_alpha   90.00
_cell.angle_beta   90.00
_cell.angle_gamma   90.00
#
_symmetry.space_group_name_H-M   'P 1'
#
loop_
_entity.id
_entity.type
_entity.pdbx_description
1 polymer ?
#
loop_
_entity_poly.entity_id
_entity_poly.type
_entity_poly.pdbx_seq_one_letter_code
_entity_poly.pdbx_strand_id
1 'polypeptide(L)' 'MTTFEQTLLSEVSSLPESRQADVLAFIRFLKISIRDDSALEREYDEAIKDARATALKYNITEDDINAEIRAVRESKDK' A
#
# COMPACT_ATOMS: atom_id res chain seq x y z
N MET A 1 -0.26 19.87 34.11
CA MET A 1 -0.75 19.14 32.92
C MET A 1 0.23 18.04 32.64
N THR A 2 -0.20 16.78 32.63
CA THR A 2 0.65 15.66 32.20
C THR A 2 0.77 15.69 30.68
N THR A 3 1.94 15.38 30.14
CA THR A 3 2.11 15.28 28.69
C THR A 3 1.48 13.98 28.18
N PHE A 4 1.22 13.90 26.87
CA PHE A 4 0.70 12.69 26.25
C PHE A 4 1.60 11.48 26.53
N GLU A 5 2.92 11.66 26.47
CA GLU A 5 3.91 10.62 26.73
C GLU A 5 3.86 10.12 28.17
N GLN A 6 3.67 11.01 29.14
CA GLN A 6 3.57 10.66 30.56
C GLN A 6 2.30 9.85 30.84
N THR A 7 1.17 10.27 30.27
CA THR A 7 -0.10 9.54 30.39
C THR A 7 0.01 8.17 29.72
N LEU A 8 0.56 8.09 28.49
CA LEU A 8 0.75 6.84 27.78
C LEU A 8 1.62 5.85 28.56
N LEU A 9 2.74 6.32 29.14
CA LEU A 9 3.62 5.48 29.95
C LEU A 9 2.90 4.94 31.20
N SER A 10 2.14 5.79 31.89
CA SER A 10 1.34 5.40 33.06
C SER A 10 0.31 4.33 32.71
N GLU A 11 -0.46 4.53 31.64
CA GLU A 11 -1.49 3.58 31.20
C GLU A 11 -0.86 2.23 30.81
N VAL A 12 0.19 2.24 29.97
CA VAL A 12 0.85 1.01 29.51
C VAL A 12 1.52 0.26 30.66
N SER A 13 2.17 0.96 31.60
CA SER A 13 2.83 0.32 32.75
C SER A 13 1.85 -0.33 33.73
N SER A 14 0.59 0.10 33.75
CA SER A 14 -0.46 -0.50 34.59
C SER A 14 -1.04 -1.80 34.01
N LEU A 15 -0.74 -2.10 32.74
CA LEU A 15 -1.26 -3.28 32.06
C LEU A 15 -0.44 -4.55 32.39
N PRO A 16 -1.09 -5.74 32.34
CA PRO A 16 -0.37 -7.02 32.33
C PRO A 16 0.61 -7.10 31.15
N GLU A 17 1.73 -7.81 31.30
CA GLU A 17 2.79 -7.91 30.29
C GLU A 17 2.27 -8.39 28.92
N SER A 18 1.33 -9.33 28.90
CA SER A 18 0.67 -9.79 27.67
C SER A 18 -0.05 -8.66 26.92
N ARG A 19 -0.66 -7.72 27.65
CA ARG A 19 -1.35 -6.55 27.08
C ARG A 19 -0.38 -5.45 26.67
N GLN A 20 0.77 -5.32 27.34
CA GLN A 20 1.82 -4.40 26.90
C GLN A 20 2.37 -4.80 25.52
N ALA A 21 2.55 -6.12 25.29
CA ALA A 21 2.94 -6.64 23.98
C ALA A 21 1.90 -6.33 22.88
N ASP A 22 0.60 -6.46 23.20
CA ASP A 22 -0.49 -6.08 22.29
C ASP A 22 -0.42 -4.59 21.91
N VAL A 23 -0.22 -3.71 22.89
CA VAL A 23 -0.11 -2.26 22.66
C VAL A 23 1.10 -1.93 21.78
N LEU A 24 2.25 -2.56 22.02
CA LEU A 24 3.43 -2.38 21.18
C LEU A 24 3.18 -2.86 19.74
N ALA A 25 2.49 -3.98 19.56
CA ALA A 25 2.10 -4.46 18.23
C ALA A 25 1.18 -3.46 17.53
N PHE A 26 0.21 -2.88 18.24
CA PHE A 26 -0.69 -1.87 17.69
C PHE A 26 0.03 -0.58 17.31
N ILE A 27 0.95 -0.08 18.14
CA ILE A 27 1.76 1.10 17.80
C ILE A 27 2.60 0.84 16.54
N ARG A 28 3.19 -0.35 16.40
CA ARG A 28 3.92 -0.75 15.20
C ARG A 28 3.02 -0.81 13.97
N PHE A 29 1.82 -1.36 14.13
CA PHE A 29 0.80 -1.35 13.07
C PHE A 29 0.48 0.09 12.64
N LEU A 30 0.16 0.98 13.57
CA LEU A 30 -0.11 2.38 13.25
C LEU A 30 1.05 3.02 12.48
N LYS A 31 2.30 2.81 12.89
CA LYS A 31 3.46 3.34 12.16
C LYS A 31 3.60 2.82 10.72
N ILE A 32 3.20 1.59 10.47
CA ILE A 32 3.22 0.97 9.13
C ILE A 32 2.01 1.42 8.31
N SER A 33 0.84 1.53 8.94
CA SER A 33 -0.42 1.94 8.33
C SER A 33 -0.51 3.44 8.07
N ILE A 34 0.30 4.25 8.75
CA ILE A 34 0.57 5.66 8.41
C ILE A 34 1.55 5.73 7.22
N ARG A 35 1.63 4.69 6.38
CA ARG A 35 2.18 4.89 5.04
C ARG A 35 1.36 5.99 4.39
N ASP A 36 2.08 7.03 4.01
CA ASP A 36 1.56 8.25 3.43
C ASP A 36 0.74 7.87 2.19
N ASP A 37 -0.60 7.92 2.30
CA ASP A 37 -1.48 7.66 1.16
C ASP A 37 -1.05 8.51 -0.05
N SER A 38 -0.46 9.69 0.19
CA SER A 38 0.09 10.54 -0.87
C SER A 38 1.33 9.95 -1.56
N ALA A 39 2.11 9.11 -0.88
CA ALA A 39 3.21 8.38 -1.49
C ALA A 39 2.68 7.24 -2.38
N LEU A 40 1.64 6.53 -1.94
CA LEU A 40 0.98 5.50 -2.74
C LEU A 40 0.31 6.11 -3.98
N GLU A 41 -0.40 7.24 -3.82
CA GLU A 41 -0.98 8.00 -4.92
C GLU A 41 0.10 8.46 -5.92
N ARG A 42 1.24 8.96 -5.41
CA ARG A 42 2.36 9.38 -6.26
C ARG A 42 2.98 8.23 -7.04
N GLU A 43 3.21 7.09 -6.40
CA GLU A 43 3.71 5.87 -7.07
C GLU A 43 2.74 5.39 -8.15
N TYR A 44 1.43 5.44 -7.87
CA TYR A 44 0.40 5.09 -8.83
C TYR A 44 0.39 6.05 -10.04
N ASP A 45 0.41 7.36 -9.80
CA ASP A 45 0.44 8.37 -10.85
C ASP A 45 1.67 8.24 -11.75
N GLU A 46 2.84 7.96 -11.16
CA GLU A 46 4.08 7.71 -11.90
C GLU A 46 3.96 6.45 -12.76
N ALA A 47 3.44 5.35 -12.21
CA ALA A 47 3.22 4.11 -12.95
C ALA A 47 2.26 4.30 -14.14
N ILE A 48 1.17 5.06 -13.95
CA ILE A 48 0.22 5.38 -15.03
C ILE A 48 0.87 6.24 -16.12
N LYS A 49 1.68 7.23 -15.72
CA LYS A 49 2.41 8.07 -16.67
C LYS A 49 3.39 7.25 -17.51
N ASP A 50 4.14 6.34 -16.88
CA ASP A 50 5.10 5.48 -17.56
C ASP A 50 4.42 4.47 -18.48
N ALA A 51 3.30 3.89 -18.06
CA ALA A 51 2.49 3.02 -18.91
C ALA A 51 1.98 3.75 -20.16
N ARG A 52 1.46 4.98 -20.00
CA ARG A 52 1.01 5.81 -21.13
C ARG A 52 2.15 6.21 -22.06
N ALA A 53 3.31 6.58 -21.51
CA ALA A 53 4.49 6.91 -22.30
C ALA A 53 4.99 5.70 -23.11
N THR A 54 4.95 4.51 -22.50
CA THR A 54 5.28 3.25 -23.15
C THR A 54 4.30 2.94 -24.28
N ALA A 55 2.99 3.03 -24.03
CA ALA A 55 1.96 2.82 -25.04
C ALA A 55 2.17 3.75 -26.24
N LEU A 56 2.44 5.04 -26.01
CA LEU A 56 2.72 6.00 -27.06
C LEU A 56 4.01 5.65 -27.83
N LYS A 57 5.10 5.33 -27.12
CA LYS A 57 6.39 4.98 -27.72
C LYS A 57 6.29 3.79 -28.67
N TYR A 58 5.48 2.80 -28.32
CA TYR A 58 5.29 1.58 -29.10
C TYR A 58 4.05 1.63 -30.00
N ASN A 59 3.35 2.76 -30.04
CA ASN A 59 2.10 2.94 -30.78
C ASN A 59 1.07 1.82 -30.48
N ILE A 60 1.02 1.39 -29.22
CA ILE A 60 0.11 0.33 -28.75
C ILE A 60 -1.31 0.89 -28.75
N THR A 61 -2.19 0.23 -29.49
CA THR A 61 -3.61 0.55 -29.54
C THR A 61 -4.41 -0.33 -28.58
N GLU A 62 -5.66 0.07 -28.33
CA GLU A 62 -6.58 -0.73 -27.52
C GLU A 62 -6.91 -2.08 -28.18
N ASP A 63 -6.89 -2.13 -29.52
CA ASP A 63 -7.06 -3.36 -30.29
C ASP A 63 -5.87 -4.32 -30.09
N ASP A 64 -4.64 -3.82 -30.04
CA ASP A 64 -3.45 -4.63 -29.75
C ASP A 64 -3.53 -5.24 -28.34
N ILE A 65 -3.97 -4.44 -27.35
CA ILE A 65 -4.17 -4.92 -25.98
C ILE A 65 -5.25 -6.00 -25.94
N ASN A 66 -6.38 -5.78 -26.62
CA ASN A 66 -7.49 -6.75 -26.67
C ASN A 66 -7.10 -8.04 -27.38
N ALA A 67 -6.29 -7.95 -28.45
CA ALA A 67 -5.75 -9.10 -29.15
C ALA A 67 -4.84 -9.94 -28.23
N GLU A 68 -3.94 -9.29 -27.49
CA GLU A 68 -3.04 -9.95 -26.54
C GLU A 68 -3.82 -10.60 -25.38
N ILE A 69 -4.79 -9.89 -24.79
CA ILE A 69 -5.67 -10.44 -23.75
C ILE A 69 -6.39 -11.70 -24.25
N ARG A 70 -6.91 -11.68 -25.48
CA ARG A 70 -7.59 -12.83 -26.08
C ARG A 70 -6.63 -14.00 -26.26
N ALA A 71 -5.45 -13.76 -26.84
CA ALA A 71 -4.43 -14.80 -27.04
C ALA A 71 -3.99 -15.46 -25.72
N VAL A 72 -3.82 -14.67 -24.65
CA VAL A 72 -3.46 -15.19 -23.32
C VAL A 72 -4.60 -16.01 -22.68
N ARG A 73 -5.86 -15.63 -22.89
CA ARG A 73 -7.00 -16.40 -22.37
C ARG A 73 -7.21 -17.70 -23.13
N GLU A 74 -7.19 -17.64 -24.47
CA GLU A 74 -7.33 -18.82 -25.33
C GLU A 74 -6.17 -19.82 -25.19
N SER A 75 -4.99 -19.38 -24.78
CA SER A 75 -3.85 -20.26 -24.46
C SER A 75 -3.93 -20.89 -23.07
N LYS A 76 -4.73 -20.35 -22.15
CA LYS A 76 -5.01 -20.97 -20.83
C LYS A 76 -6.15 -21.99 -20.89
N ASP A 77 -7.02 -21.87 -21.89
CA ASP A 77 -8.15 -22.79 -22.11
C ASP A 77 -7.78 -24.00 -22.99
N LYS A 78 -6.51 -24.15 -23.38
CA LYS A 78 -5.94 -25.31 -24.09
C LYS A 78 -5.02 -26.12 -23.18
#